data_AF-A0A3B8J7E0-F1
#
_entry.id   AF-A0A3B8J7E0-F1
#
_cell.length_a   1.000
_cell.length_b   1.000
_cell.length_c   1.000
_cell.angle_alpha   90.00
_cell.angle_beta   90.00
_cell.angle_gamma   90.00
#
_symmetry.space_group_name_H-M   'P 1'
#
loop_
_entity.id
_entity.type
_entity.pdbx_description
1 polymer ?
#
loop_
_entity_poly.entity_id
_entity_poly.type
_entity_poly.pdbx_seq_one_letter_code
_entity_poly.pdbx_strand_id
1 'polypeptide(L)'
;MKKQVSIIITTLTVICALAALVSAFSGPLLSLYLSYKFNVNTKDASSIGIIGGADGPTAVFVSGHVNSHWFTVVFAMLTILGIVYLLKTKHSKDRN
;
A
#
# COMPACT_ATOMS: atom_id res chain seq x y z
N MET A 1 16.43 -10.55 27.67
CA MET A 1 16.63 -10.08 26.27
C MET A 1 15.51 -10.51 25.31
N LYS A 2 15.06 -11.77 25.28
CA LYS A 2 14.02 -12.26 24.34
C LYS A 2 12.67 -11.47 24.39
N LYS A 3 12.24 -11.01 25.57
CA LYS A 3 10.98 -10.24 25.74
C LYS A 3 11.05 -8.84 25.10
N GLN A 4 12.14 -8.10 25.32
CA GLN A 4 12.36 -6.76 24.73
C GLN A 4 12.40 -6.83 23.21
N VAL A 5 13.12 -7.82 22.65
CA VAL A 5 13.21 -8.04 21.20
C VAL A 5 11.85 -8.36 20.58
N SER A 6 11.01 -9.18 21.24
CA SER A 6 9.66 -9.48 20.77
C SER A 6 8.76 -8.24 20.72
N ILE A 7 8.88 -7.33 21.70
CA ILE A 7 8.10 -6.08 21.74
C ILE A 7 8.49 -5.18 20.57
N ILE A 8 9.79 -4.99 20.33
CA ILE A 8 10.31 -4.17 19.23
C ILE A 8 9.80 -4.70 17.88
N ILE A 9 9.89 -6.01 17.64
CA ILE A 9 9.43 -6.63 16.40
C ILE A 9 7.92 -6.48 16.22
N THR A 10 7.14 -6.57 17.30
CA THR A 10 5.68 -6.36 17.24
C THR A 10 5.35 -4.93 16.84
N THR A 11 5.98 -3.94 17.47
CA THR A 11 5.77 -2.53 17.13
C THR A 11 6.13 -2.24 15.68
N LEU A 12 7.28 -2.74 15.21
CA LEU A 12 7.70 -2.59 13.81
C LEU A 12 6.70 -3.23 12.84
N THR A 13 6.21 -4.43 13.15
CA THR A 13 5.23 -5.15 12.33
C THR A 13 3.90 -4.38 12.23
N VAL A 14 3.43 -3.79 13.35
CA VAL A 14 2.21 -2.98 13.37
C VAL A 14 2.36 -1.72 12.50
N ILE A 15 3.50 -1.04 12.58
CA ILE A 15 3.78 0.14 11.74
C ILE A 15 3.79 -0.25 10.25
N CYS A 16 4.45 -1.35 9.89
CA CYS A 16 4.49 -1.84 8.51
C CYS A 16 3.09 -2.23 8.00
N ALA A 17 2.28 -2.86 8.84
CA ALA A 17 0.91 -3.24 8.51
C ALA A 17 0.04 -2.00 8.23
N LEU A 18 0.14 -0.97 9.07
CA LEU A 18 -0.56 0.31 8.87
C LEU A 18 -0.11 1.01 7.59
N ALA A 19 1.20 1.04 7.31
CA ALA A 19 1.74 1.64 6.09
C ALA A 19 1.26 0.90 4.83
N ALA A 20 1.24 -0.44 4.86
CA ALA A 20 0.71 -1.27 3.77
C ALA A 20 -0.78 -1.01 3.55
N LEU A 21 -1.56 -0.90 4.63
CA LEU A 21 -2.98 -0.60 4.58
C LEU A 21 -3.24 0.76 3.92
N VAL A 22 -2.62 1.83 4.44
CA VAL A 22 -2.80 3.18 3.87
C VAL A 22 -2.42 3.20 2.39
N SER A 23 -1.32 2.54 2.02
CA SER A 23 -0.86 2.49 0.63
C SER A 23 -1.86 1.75 -0.28
N ALA A 24 -2.38 0.60 0.16
CA ALA A 24 -3.34 -0.19 -0.62
C ALA A 24 -4.68 0.54 -0.85
N PHE A 25 -5.14 1.31 0.14
CA PHE A 25 -6.42 2.00 0.07
C PHE A 25 -6.34 3.41 -0.54
N SER A 26 -5.15 4.03 -0.58
CA SER A 26 -4.96 5.39 -1.10
C SER A 26 -5.48 5.59 -2.52
N GLY A 27 -5.16 4.68 -3.46
CA GLY A 27 -5.57 4.77 -4.86
C GLY A 27 -7.10 4.64 -5.06
N PRO A 28 -7.73 3.54 -4.62
CA PRO A 28 -9.18 3.36 -4.77
C PRO A 28 -10.00 4.44 -4.05
N LEU A 29 -9.60 4.86 -2.85
CA LEU A 29 -10.30 5.92 -2.11
C LEU A 29 -10.19 7.26 -2.82
N LEU A 30 -9.02 7.60 -3.35
CA LEU A 30 -8.82 8.80 -4.16
C LEU A 30 -9.69 8.77 -5.42
N SER A 31 -9.67 7.64 -6.14
CA SER A 31 -10.51 7.47 -7.35
C SER A 31 -12.00 7.60 -7.03
N LEU A 32 -12.46 7.03 -5.91
CA LEU A 32 -13.85 7.13 -5.48
C LEU A 32 -14.21 8.57 -5.10
N TYR A 33 -13.33 9.27 -4.36
CA TYR A 33 -13.52 10.67 -4.00
C TYR A 33 -13.61 11.59 -5.23
N LEU A 34 -12.70 11.44 -6.20
CA LEU A 34 -12.77 12.23 -7.44
C LEU A 34 -14.01 11.89 -8.27
N SER A 35 -14.39 10.61 -8.36
CA SER A 35 -15.60 10.22 -9.10
C SER A 35 -16.86 10.85 -8.51
N TYR A 36 -16.94 10.91 -7.17
CA TYR A 36 -18.05 11.55 -6.46
C TYR A 36 -18.02 13.07 -6.63
N LYS A 37 -16.85 13.70 -6.47
CA LYS A 37 -16.70 15.17 -6.52
C LYS A 37 -16.94 15.74 -7.91
N PHE A 38 -16.47 15.06 -8.95
CA PHE A 38 -16.49 15.54 -10.33
C PHE A 38 -17.55 14.84 -11.20
N ASN A 39 -18.36 13.94 -10.63
CA ASN A 39 -19.32 13.09 -11.34
C ASN A 39 -18.66 12.35 -12.54
N VAL A 40 -17.37 12.05 -12.42
CA VAL A 40 -16.58 11.44 -13.49
C VAL A 40 -16.86 9.94 -13.49
N ASN A 41 -17.43 9.45 -14.59
CA ASN A 41 -17.49 8.01 -14.86
C ASN A 41 -16.05 7.51 -15.06
N THR A 42 -15.53 6.75 -14.10
CA THR A 42 -14.17 6.18 -14.14
C THR A 42 -13.94 5.25 -15.33
N LYS A 43 -15.01 4.79 -15.99
CA LYS A 43 -14.97 4.04 -17.25
C LYS A 43 -14.40 4.85 -18.43
N ASP A 44 -14.61 6.17 -18.45
CA ASP A 44 -14.16 7.06 -19.53
C ASP A 44 -13.05 8.03 -19.11
N ALA A 45 -12.73 8.08 -17.80
CA ALA A 45 -11.77 9.02 -17.21
C ALA A 45 -10.33 8.87 -17.73
N SER A 46 -9.94 7.67 -18.19
CA SER A 46 -8.63 7.45 -18.81
C SER A 46 -8.46 8.25 -20.09
N SER A 47 -9.55 8.57 -20.81
CA SER A 47 -9.51 9.40 -22.01
C SER A 47 -9.55 10.91 -21.69
N ILE A 48 -10.15 11.30 -20.56
CA ILE A 48 -10.31 12.72 -20.18
C ILE A 48 -8.97 13.33 -19.74
N GLY A 49 -8.14 12.57 -19.01
CA GLY A 49 -6.80 13.00 -18.61
C GLY A 49 -5.82 13.18 -19.80
N ILE A 50 -6.03 12.43 -20.87
CA ILE A 50 -5.23 12.50 -22.11
C ILE A 50 -5.66 13.68 -23.00
N ILE A 51 -6.94 14.06 -22.96
CA ILE A 51 -7.47 15.21 -23.72
C ILE A 51 -7.22 16.55 -22.98
N GLY A 52 -7.12 16.55 -21.65
CA GLY A 52 -6.94 17.77 -20.84
C GLY A 52 -5.51 18.26 -20.63
N GLY A 53 -4.50 17.47 -21.00
CA GLY A 53 -3.10 17.91 -21.00
C GLY A 53 -2.77 18.59 -22.33
N ALA A 54 -2.35 19.86 -22.31
CA ALA A 54 -1.90 20.57 -23.51
C ALA A 54 -0.77 19.83 -24.28
N ASP A 55 -0.10 18.90 -23.60
CA ASP A 55 0.88 17.96 -24.14
C ASP A 55 0.48 16.50 -23.81
N GLY A 56 -0.55 16.02 -24.49
CA GLY A 56 -1.12 14.66 -24.32
C GLY A 56 -0.07 13.53 -24.34
N PRO A 57 0.90 13.50 -25.27
CA PRO A 57 1.97 12.50 -25.28
C PRO A 57 2.83 12.50 -24.01
N THR A 58 3.14 13.67 -23.45
CA THR A 58 3.90 13.79 -22.20
C THR A 58 3.07 13.33 -21.00
N ALA A 59 1.76 13.61 -20.98
CA ALA A 59 0.87 13.10 -19.94
C ALA A 59 0.79 11.56 -19.94
N VAL A 60 0.77 10.92 -21.11
CA VAL A 60 0.88 9.45 -21.25
C VAL A 60 2.24 8.94 -20.75
N PHE A 61 3.33 9.59 -21.18
CA PHE A 61 4.68 9.17 -20.83
C PHE A 61 4.95 9.23 -19.31
N VAL A 62 4.47 10.29 -18.65
CA VAL A 62 4.62 10.48 -17.19
C VAL A 62 3.70 9.56 -16.39
N SER A 63 2.43 9.40 -16.81
CA SER A 63 1.47 8.54 -16.11
C SER A 63 1.78 7.04 -16.24
N GLY A 64 2.42 6.61 -17.33
CA GLY A 64 2.85 5.22 -17.53
C GLY A 64 3.96 4.76 -16.57
N HIS A 65 4.72 5.69 -15.99
CA HIS A 65 5.86 5.38 -15.10
C HIS A 65 5.52 5.32 -13.61
N VAL A 66 4.35 5.80 -13.19
CA VAL A 66 3.96 5.89 -11.77
C VAL A 66 3.17 4.67 -11.29
N ASN A 67 3.62 3.46 -11.63
CA ASN A 67 3.09 2.24 -11.00
C ASN A 67 3.89 1.89 -9.74
N SER A 68 3.65 2.62 -8.64
CA SER A 68 4.33 2.35 -7.36
C SER A 68 3.57 1.34 -6.49
N HIS A 69 3.05 0.27 -7.09
CA HIS A 69 2.53 -0.86 -6.30
C HIS A 69 3.66 -1.59 -5.55
N TRP A 70 4.91 -1.42 -6.00
CA TRP A 70 6.11 -1.94 -5.36
C TRP A 70 6.24 -1.54 -3.89
N PHE A 71 5.87 -0.30 -3.54
CA PHE A 71 5.92 0.15 -2.15
C PHE A 71 4.97 -0.67 -1.27
N THR A 72 3.72 -0.85 -1.71
CA THR A 72 2.73 -1.70 -1.03
C THR A 72 3.22 -3.14 -0.89
N VAL A 73 3.83 -3.70 -1.95
CA VAL A 73 4.35 -5.08 -1.96
C VAL A 73 5.45 -5.27 -0.92
N VAL A 74 6.42 -4.35 -0.85
CA VAL A 74 7.52 -4.42 0.12
C VAL A 74 7.01 -4.38 1.56
N PHE A 75 6.11 -3.44 1.88
CA PHE A 75 5.53 -3.34 3.23
C PHE A 75 4.62 -4.52 3.60
N ALA A 76 3.86 -5.04 2.64
CA ALA A 76 3.07 -6.25 2.84
C ALA A 76 3.96 -7.46 3.15
N MET A 77 5.05 -7.64 2.41
CA MET A 77 6.00 -8.73 2.61
C MET A 77 6.72 -8.63 3.96
N LEU A 78 7.13 -7.43 4.39
CA LEU A 78 7.69 -7.18 5.72
C LEU A 78 6.69 -7.55 6.83
N THR A 79 5.42 -7.17 6.65
CA THR A 79 4.34 -7.49 7.59
C THR A 79 4.14 -9.00 7.73
N ILE A 80 4.10 -9.74 6.62
CA ILE A 80 3.97 -11.21 6.63
C ILE A 80 5.14 -11.84 7.38
N LEU A 81 6.38 -11.41 7.10
CA LEU A 81 7.56 -11.94 7.76
C LEU A 81 7.54 -11.69 9.28
N GLY A 82 7.13 -10.49 9.69
CA GLY A 82 6.94 -10.12 11.09
C GLY A 82 5.90 -10.99 11.81
N ILE A 83 4.76 -11.24 11.16
CA ILE A 83 3.70 -12.12 11.69
C ILE A 83 4.20 -13.56 11.83
N VAL A 84 4.87 -14.11 10.82
CA VAL A 84 5.43 -15.47 10.86
C VAL A 84 6.43 -15.63 12.00
N TYR A 85 7.31 -14.65 12.20
CA TYR A 85 8.25 -14.64 13.31
C TYR A 85 7.52 -14.62 14.67
N LEU A 86 6.48 -13.79 14.82
CA LEU A 86 5.67 -13.70 16.04
C LEU A 86 4.94 -15.00 16.36
N LEU A 87 4.40 -15.68 15.36
CA LEU A 87 3.75 -16.98 15.55
C LEU A 87 4.75 -18.06 15.99
N LYS A 88 5.94 -18.11 15.37
CA LYS A 88 6.98 -19.07 15.72
C LYS A 88 7.53 -18.85 17.14
N THR A 89 7.77 -17.60 17.54
CA THR A 89 8.24 -17.28 18.91
C THR A 89 7.16 -17.57 19.96
N LYS A 90 5.89 -17.30 19.66
CA LYS A 90 4.76 -17.64 20.54
C LYS A 90 4.69 -19.16 20.78
N HIS A 91 4.78 -19.96 19.72
CA HIS A 91 4.72 -21.42 19.81
C HIS A 91 5.94 -22.05 20.50
N SER A 92 7.10 -21.39 20.46
CA SER A 92 8.28 -21.85 21.21
C SER A 92 8.17 -21.58 22.71
N LYS A 93 7.40 -20.57 23.12
CA LYS A 93 7.19 -20.23 24.53
C LYS A 93 6.12 -21.10 25.20
N ASP A 94 5.19 -21.64 24.43
CA ASP A 94 4.12 -22.54 24.92
C ASP A 94 4.63 -23.97 25.19
N ARG A 95 5.73 -24.37 24.53
CA ARG A 95 6.32 -25.72 24.62
C ARG A 95 7.44 -25.87 25.68
N ASN A 96 7.71 -24.85 26.49
CA ASN A 96 8.78 -24.83 27.49
C ASN A 96 8.29 -24.22 28.80
#